data_AF-A0A3L9Y3A0-F1
#
_entry.id   AF-A0A3L9Y3A0-F1
#
_cell.length_a   1.000
_cell.length_b   1.000
_cell.length_c   1.000
_cell.angle_alpha   90.00
_cell.angle_beta   90.00
_cell.angle_gamma   90.00
#
_symmetry.space_group_name_H-M   'P 1'
#
loop_
_entity.id
_entity.type
_entity.pdbx_description
1 polymer ?
#
loop_
_entity_poly.entity_id
_entity_poly.type
_entity_poly.pdbx_seq_one_letter_code
_entity_poly.pdbx_strand_id
1 'polypeptide(L)' 'MICQSVRTLQKWRVTGYGPAFYKLGHSVRYLQSEVIAWATERRKAHTSQ' A
#
# COMPACT_ATOMS: atom_id res chain seq x y z
N MET A 1 7.30 -6.51 -3.38
CA MET A 1 7.80 -5.51 -2.41
C MET A 1 7.48 -4.13 -2.98
N ILE A 2 6.92 -3.21 -2.18
CA ILE A 2 6.67 -1.83 -2.62
C ILE A 2 7.85 -0.95 -2.19
N CYS A 3 8.47 -0.22 -3.12
CA CYS A 3 9.59 0.68 -2.84
C CYS A 3 9.12 2.11 -2.52
N GLN A 4 8.06 2.23 -1.71
CA GLN A 4 7.46 3.52 -1.37
C GLN A 4 7.88 3.97 0.03
N SER A 5 8.08 5.27 0.20
CA SER A 5 8.44 5.84 1.50
C SER A 5 7.31 5.68 2.53
N VAL A 6 7.65 5.67 3.82
CA VAL A 6 6.66 5.64 4.92
C VAL A 6 5.68 6.82 4.83
N ARG A 7 6.16 7.99 4.40
CA ARG A 7 5.32 9.17 4.20
C ARG A 7 4.28 8.98 3.10
N THR A 8 4.66 8.30 2.01
CA THR A 8 3.71 7.94 0.94
C THR A 8 2.61 7.03 1.48
N LEU A 9 2.97 6.02 2.27
CA LEU A 9 2.02 5.11 2.91
C LEU A 9 1.10 5.82 3.91
N GLN A 10 1.61 6.78 4.67
CA GLN A 10 0.78 7.63 5.53
C GLN A 10 -0.24 8.43 4.72
N LYS A 11 0.20 9.09 3.64
CA LYS A 11 -0.69 9.86 2.75
C LYS A 11 -1.79 8.96 2.18
N TRP A 12 -1.41 7.80 1.66
CA TRP A 12 -2.33 6.81 1.11
C TRP A 12 -3.45 6.44 2.09
N ARG A 13 -3.11 6.14 3.34
CA ARG A 13 -4.11 5.85 4.37
C ARG A 13 -5.12 6.98 4.59
N VAL A 14 -4.65 8.23 4.58
CA VAL A 14 -5.52 9.40 4.74
C VAL A 14 -6.41 9.62 3.52
N THR A 15 -5.88 9.41 2.32
CA THR A 15 -6.62 9.57 1.07
C THR A 15 -7.54 8.40 0.73
N GLY A 16 -7.60 7.35 1.57
CA GLY A 16 -8.34 6.12 1.28
C GLY A 16 -7.75 5.30 0.12
N TYR A 17 -6.46 5.50 -0.16
CA TYR A 17 -5.73 4.81 -1.22
C TYR A 17 -4.70 3.85 -0.62
N GLY A 18 -4.21 2.89 -1.40
CA GLY A 18 -3.14 1.99 -0.99
C GLY A 18 -3.60 0.61 -0.49
N PRO A 19 -2.64 -0.23 -0.06
CA PRO A 19 -2.91 -1.60 0.40
C PRO A 19 -3.65 -1.61 1.74
N ALA A 20 -4.35 -2.71 2.00
CA ALA A 20 -5.05 -2.93 3.26
C ALA A 20 -4.07 -2.84 4.45
N PHE A 21 -4.54 -2.24 5.53
CA PHE A 21 -3.74 -2.01 6.72
C PHE A 21 -4.50 -2.44 7.97
N TYR A 22 -3.73 -2.88 8.97
CA TYR A 22 -4.25 -3.31 10.26
C TYR A 22 -3.86 -2.27 11.31
N LYS A 23 -4.85 -1.75 12.02
CA LYS A 23 -4.65 -0.80 13.10
C LYS A 23 -4.65 -1.54 14.44
N LEU A 24 -3.47 -1.64 15.04
CA LEU A 24 -3.24 -2.27 16.34
C LEU A 24 -2.91 -1.15 17.34
N GLY A 25 -3.96 -0.59 17.95
CA GLY A 25 -3.85 0.60 18.80
C GLY A 25 -3.27 1.79 18.02
N HIS A 26 -2.08 2.24 18.45
CA HIS A 26 -1.34 3.34 17.80
C HIS A 26 -0.44 2.88 16.65
N SER A 27 -0.22 1.57 16.49
CA SER A 27 0.62 1.02 15.43
C SER A 27 -0.21 0.66 14.21
N VAL A 28 0.25 1.07 13.03
CA VAL A 28 -0.32 0.61 11.75
C VAL A 28 0.64 -0.38 11.12
N ARG A 29 0.15 -1.59 10.83
CA ARG A 29 0.92 -2.65 10.19
C ARG A 29 0.35 -2.96 8.81
N TYR A 30 1.24 -3.30 7.89
CA TYR A 30 0.89 -3.83 6.59
C TYR A 30 1.31 -5.29 6.55
N LEU A 31 0.37 -6.19 6.23
CA LEU A 31 0.75 -7.56 5.91
C LEU A 31 1.38 -7.60 4.53
N GLN A 32 2.46 -8.36 4.42
CA GLN A 32 3.18 -8.51 3.17
C GLN A 32 2.30 -9.11 2.07
N SER A 33 1.43 -10.07 2.42
CA SER A 33 0.47 -10.67 1.48
C SER A 33 -0.48 -9.62 0.88
N GLU A 34 -1.10 -8.79 1.73
CA GLU A 34 -2.03 -7.73 1.31
C GLU A 34 -1.35 -6.69 0.43
N VAL A 35 -0.12 -6.31 0.79
CA VAL A 35 0.69 -5.37 0.01
C VAL A 35 1.01 -5.94 -1.38
N ILE A 36 1.35 -7.23 -1.45
CA ILE A 36 1.63 -7.90 -2.71
C ILE A 36 0.37 -8.07 -3.55
N ALA A 37 -0.75 -8.46 -2.94
CA ALA A 37 -2.03 -8.61 -3.61
C ALA A 37 -2.47 -7.28 -4.23
N TRP A 38 -2.47 -6.21 -3.44
CA TRP A 38 -2.79 -4.86 -3.91
C TRP A 38 -1.90 -4.38 -5.07
N ALA A 39 -0.59 -4.67 -5.00
CA ALA A 39 0.35 -4.32 -6.06
C ALA A 39 0.14 -5.17 -7.33
N THR A 40 -0.24 -6.43 -7.16
CA THR A 40 -0.52 -7.36 -8.26
C THR A 40 -1.81 -7.00 -8.97
N GLU A 41 -2.88 -6.69 -8.24
CA GLU A 41 -4.15 -6.20 -8.80
C GLU A 41 -3.96 -4.94 -9.65
N ARG A 42 -3.04 -4.07 -9.24
CA ARG A 42 -2.77 -2.79 -9.91
C ARG A 42 -1.56 -2.84 -10.81
N ARG A 43 -1.08 -4.04 -11.16
CA ARG A 43 0.04 -4.22 -12.07
C ARG A 43 -0.35 -3.69 -13.45
N LYS A 44 0.07 -2.46 -13.75
CA LYS A 44 0.05 -1.96 -15.12
C LYS A 44 1.20 -2.57 -15.89
N ALA A 45 0.91 -3.08 -17.09
CA ALA A 45 1.92 -3.69 -17.96
C ALA A 45 2.97 -2.68 -18.43
N HIS A 46 2.59 -1.42 -18.58
CA HIS A 46 3.46 -0.33 -19.02
C HIS A 46 3.17 0.95 -18.23
N THR A 47 4.22 1.72 -17.93
CA THR A 47 4.16 3.07 -17.33
C THR A 47 3.80 4.17 -18.34
N SER A 48 3.47 3.79 -19.57
CA SER A 48 3.12 4.70 -20.67
C SER A 48 1.65 4.49 -21.05
N GLN A 49 0.76 5.26 -20.44
CA GLN A 49 -0.58 5.54 -20.96
C GLN A 49 -1.02 6.91 -20.47
#